data_AF-A0A2D5PER6-F1
#
_entry.id   AF-A0A2D5PER6-F1
#
_cell.length_a   1.000
_cell.length_b   1.000
_cell.length_c   1.000
_cell.angle_alpha   90.00
_cell.angle_beta   90.00
_cell.angle_gamma   90.00
#
_symmetry.space_group_name_H-M   'P 1'
#
loop_
_entity.id
_entity.type
_entity.pdbx_description
1 polymer ?
#
loop_
_entity_poly.entity_id
_entity_poly.type
_entity_poly.pdbx_seq_one_letter_code
_entity_poly.pdbx_strand_id
1 'polypeptide(L)' 'MEFNSFAEFIAMGGHGLYVWLSYGLTAVVIAWNVAQPVMRRRRLLKEQAQRLRREKKHDAKA' A
#
# COMPACT_ATOMS: atom_id res chain seq x y z
N MET A 1 18.83 34.03 9.09
CA MET A 1 18.81 32.56 8.90
C MET A 1 17.35 32.17 9.04
N GLU A 2 16.65 31.93 7.94
CA GLU A 2 15.17 31.99 7.86
C GLU A 2 14.43 30.68 8.23
N PHE A 3 15.14 29.65 8.69
CA PHE A 3 14.52 28.45 9.26
C PHE A 3 15.42 27.93 10.37
N ASN A 4 15.11 28.28 11.62
CA ASN A 4 15.98 27.98 12.76
C ASN A 4 15.72 26.57 13.33
N SER A 5 14.78 25.81 12.76
CA SER A 5 14.34 24.51 13.26
C SER A 5 13.55 23.69 12.23
N PHE A 6 13.73 22.37 12.25
CA PHE A 6 12.86 21.41 11.54
C PHE A 6 11.37 21.57 11.92
N ALA A 7 11.10 22.03 13.14
CA ALA A 7 9.75 22.32 13.61
C ALA A 7 9.12 23.54 12.89
N GLU A 8 9.90 24.57 12.56
CA GLU A 8 9.40 25.71 11.76
C GLU A 8 9.12 25.32 10.31
N PHE A 9 9.88 24.38 9.76
CA PHE A 9 9.62 23.83 8.43
C PHE A 9 8.31 23.03 8.40
N ILE A 10 8.02 22.24 9.45
CA ILE A 10 6.75 21.53 9.58
C ILE A 10 5.60 22.46 9.95
N ALA A 11 5.85 23.52 10.73
CA ALA A 11 4.82 24.47 11.10
C ALA A 11 4.51 25.48 9.97
N MET A 12 5.48 25.81 9.11
CA MET A 12 5.38 26.75 7.97
C MET A 12 4.48 27.96 8.30
N GLY A 13 4.78 28.66 9.40
CA GLY A 13 4.02 29.85 9.83
C GLY A 13 2.59 29.59 10.31
N GLY A 14 2.23 28.35 10.69
CA GLY A 14 0.91 27.96 11.19
C GLY A 14 0.05 27.17 10.19
N HIS A 15 0.54 26.91 8.98
CA HIS A 15 -0.21 26.20 7.93
C HIS A 15 0.32 24.81 7.59
N GLY A 16 1.50 24.43 8.07
CA GLY A 16 2.09 23.16 7.67
C GLY A 16 1.28 21.93 8.12
N LEU A 17 0.49 22.02 9.20
CA LEU A 17 -0.46 20.97 9.58
C LEU A 17 -1.43 20.63 8.44
N TYR A 18 -1.99 21.64 7.76
CA TYR A 18 -2.92 21.44 6.65
C TYR A 18 -2.24 20.79 5.46
N VAL A 19 -1.01 21.23 5.13
CA VAL A 19 -0.20 20.68 4.05
C VAL A 19 0.06 19.19 4.29
N TRP A 20 0.58 18.84 5.47
CA TRP A 20 0.87 17.47 5.83
C TRP A 20 -0.39 16.59 5.90
N LEU A 21 -1.53 17.11 6.34
CA LEU A 21 -2.81 16.38 6.29
C LEU A 21 -3.27 16.12 4.85
N SER A 22 -3.15 17.09 3.95
CA SER A 22 -3.47 16.90 2.52
C SER A 22 -2.56 15.85 1.90
N TYR A 23 -1.24 15.93 2.10
CA TYR A 23 -0.29 14.93 1.63
C TYR A 23 -0.55 13.55 2.24
N GLY A 24 -0.87 13.48 3.54
CA GLY A 24 -1.22 12.25 4.23
C GLY A 24 -2.47 11.61 3.64
N LEU A 25 -3.52 12.40 3.39
CA LEU A 25 -4.75 11.92 2.77
C LEU A 25 -4.49 11.39 1.36
N THR A 26 -3.72 12.12 0.55
CA THR A 26 -3.33 11.67 -0.80
C THR A 26 -2.52 10.37 -0.73
N ALA A 27 -1.56 10.26 0.19
CA ALA A 27 -0.77 9.05 0.38
C ALA A 27 -1.66 7.85 0.79
N VAL A 28 -2.64 8.06 1.66
CA VAL A 28 -3.62 7.03 2.04
C VAL A 28 -4.45 6.57 0.84
N VAL A 29 -4.94 7.50 0.02
CA VAL A 29 -5.72 7.17 -1.19
C VAL A 29 -4.89 6.36 -2.18
N ILE A 30 -3.64 6.77 -2.42
CA ILE A 30 -2.71 6.04 -3.30
C ILE A 30 -2.42 4.66 -2.73
N ALA A 31 -2.08 4.56 -1.44
CA ALA A 31 -1.80 3.30 -0.77
C ALA A 31 -3.00 2.35 -0.84
N TRP A 32 -4.21 2.87 -0.64
CA TRP A 32 -5.44 2.09 -0.78
C TRP A 32 -5.64 1.60 -2.21
N ASN A 33 -5.46 2.48 -3.19
CA ASN A 33 -5.61 2.14 -4.60
C ASN A 33 -4.62 1.06 -5.05
N VAL A 34 -3.39 1.07 -4.51
CA VAL A 34 -2.36 0.06 -4.79
C VAL A 34 -2.57 -1.23 -3.97
N ALA A 35 -3.03 -1.11 -2.72
CA ALA A 35 -3.26 -2.26 -1.85
C ALA A 35 -4.35 -3.20 -2.41
N GLN A 36 -5.44 -2.65 -2.95
CA GLN A 36 -6.54 -3.42 -3.53
C GLN A 36 -6.09 -4.42 -4.63
N PRO A 37 -5.40 -4.01 -5.71
CA PRO A 37 -4.94 -4.92 -6.76
C PRO A 37 -3.85 -5.87 -6.26
N VAL A 38 -2.95 -5.42 -5.37
CA VAL A 38 -1.89 -6.28 -4.81
C VAL A 38 -2.51 -7.41 -3.97
N MET A 39 -3.47 -7.09 -3.11
CA MET A 39 -4.19 -8.08 -2.30
C MET A 39 -4.98 -9.05 -3.18
N ARG A 40 -5.66 -8.55 -4.22
CA ARG A 40 -6.41 -9.39 -5.15
C ARG A 40 -5.50 -10.32 -5.95
N ARG A 41 -4.36 -9.82 -6.44
CA ARG A 41 -3.36 -10.62 -7.15
C ARG A 41 -2.77 -11.72 -6.26
N ARG A 42 -2.47 -11.41 -5.00
CA ARG A 42 -1.98 -12.41 -4.02
C ARG A 42 -3.00 -13.52 -3.77
N ARG A 43 -4.30 -13.19 -3.68
CA ARG A 43 -5.37 -14.19 -3.54
C ARG A 43 -5.48 -15.10 -4.76
N LEU A 44 -5.49 -14.52 -5.96
CA LEU A 44 -5.57 -15.28 -7.21
C LEU A 44 -4.39 -16.25 -7.38
N LEU A 45 -3.16 -15.79 -7.12
CA LEU A 45 -1.97 -16.65 -7.19
C LEU A 45 -2.03 -17.79 -6.17
N LYS A 46 -2.54 -17.53 -4.97
CA LYS A 46 -2.69 -18.55 -3.93
C LYS A 46 -3.72 -19.61 -4.34
N GLU A 47 -4.84 -19.20 -4.94
CA GLU A 47 -5.88 -20.10 -5.43
C GLU A 47 -5.37 -20.95 -6.61
N GLN A 48 -4.66 -20.35 -7.57
CA GLN A 48 -4.06 -21.08 -8.69
C GLN A 48 -3.02 -22.10 -8.20
N ALA A 49 -2.15 -21.72 -7.26
CA ALA A 49 -1.18 -22.63 -6.67
C ALA A 49 -1.85 -23.81 -5.95
N GLN A 50 -2.99 -23.59 -5.29
CA GLN A 50 -3.76 -24.67 -4.65
C GLN A 50 -4.42 -25.61 -5.67
N ARG A 51 -4.94 -25.09 -6.79
CA ARG A 51 -5.51 -25.91 -7.87
C ARG A 51 -4.46 -26.80 -8.51
N LEU A 52 -3.30 -26.25 -8.86
CA LEU A 52 -2.19 -26.99 -9.45
C LEU A 52 -1.70 -28.14 -8.53
N ARG A 53 -1.72 -27.94 -7.21
CA ARG A 53 -1.37 -28.99 -6.24
C ARG A 53 -2.39 -30.12 -6.17
N ARG A 54 -3.66 -29.85 -6.50
CA ARG A 54 -4.72 -30.88 -6.54
C ARG A 54 -4.64 -31.68 -7.84
N GLU A 55 -4.44 -31.02 -8.98
CA GLU A 55 -4.26 -31.66 -10.29
C GLU A 55 -3.06 -32.61 -10.27
N LYS A 56 -1.89 -32.16 -9.78
CA LYS A 56 -0.71 -33.02 -9.63
C LYS A 56 -0.93 -34.25 -8.74
N LYS A 57 -1.83 -34.18 -7.76
CA LYS A 57 -2.18 -35.33 -6.90
C LYS A 57 -3.15 -36.30 -7.57
N HIS A 58 -3.96 -35.82 -8.51
CA HIS A 58 -4.86 -36.67 -9.29
C HIS A 58 -4.10 -37.38 -10.41
N ASP A 59 -3.24 -36.67 -11.15
CA ASP A 59 -2.39 -37.28 -12.20
C ASP A 59 -1.38 -38.27 -11.63
N ALA A 60 -0.82 -38.03 -10.44
CA ALA A 60 0.11 -38.98 -9.82
C ALA A 60 -0.57 -40.26 -9.25
N LYS A 61 -1.90 -40.34 -9.30
CA LYS A 61 -2.70 -41.48 -8.84
C LYS A 61 -3.37 -42.25 -9.98
N ALA A 62 -3.35 -41.74 -11.20
CA ALA A 62 -3.82 -42.40 -12.42
C ALA A 62 -2.64 -43.11 -13.11
#